data_AF-F9D688-F1
#
_entry.id   AF-F9D688-F1
#
_cell.length_a   1.000
_cell.length_b   1.000
_cell.length_c   1.000
_cell.angle_alpha   90.00
_cell.angle_beta   90.00
_cell.angle_gamma   90.00
#
_symmetry.space_group_name_H-M   'P 1'
#
loop_
_entity.id
_entity.type
_entity.pdbx_description
1 polymer ?
#
loop_
_entity_poly.entity_id
_entity_poly.type
_entity_poly.pdbx_seq_one_letter_code
_entity_poly.pdbx_strand_id
1 'polypeptide(L)'
;MPKFNRKMKSLKIISMAACCAAALVFNACTENDSPKSLTKEEVKAAFETVKGTYKGSVIFPATNPKNAKDVTDTLDVNWTIATDSVMTIDNLPAQALVPAISDEALGKALAQQQAQSMKCYIGFYSVSPACFLINPKGLTYKFAYGTEKKEHDVVVAFYVNNSGSLGAYNATNKTLQMQIVAGGVYIDGKLQPRLIKKATPLLFKATKK
;
A
#
# COMPACT_ATOMS: atom_id res chain seq x y z
N MET A 1 -10.35 27.12 26.34
CA MET A 1 -9.75 26.33 25.24
C MET A 1 -10.36 24.94 25.22
N PRO A 2 -11.18 24.56 24.23
CA PRO A 2 -11.70 23.20 24.16
C PRO A 2 -10.67 22.28 23.48
N LYS A 3 -10.20 21.26 24.21
CA LYS A 3 -9.43 20.14 23.67
C LYS A 3 -10.36 19.30 22.78
N PHE A 4 -10.27 19.44 21.47
CA PHE A 4 -10.99 18.60 20.53
C PHE A 4 -10.25 17.27 20.35
N ASN A 5 -10.60 16.28 21.17
CA ASN A 5 -10.08 14.92 21.05
C ASN A 5 -10.81 14.20 19.89
N ARG A 6 -10.40 14.47 18.64
CA ARG A 6 -11.04 13.91 17.44
C ARG A 6 -10.53 12.49 17.16
N LYS A 7 -11.30 11.48 17.58
CA LYS A 7 -11.11 10.10 17.12
C LYS A 7 -11.33 10.04 15.60
N MET A 8 -10.26 9.98 14.81
CA MET A 8 -10.34 9.56 13.41
C MET A 8 -10.84 8.11 13.39
N LYS A 9 -11.99 7.85 12.77
CA LYS A 9 -12.41 6.48 12.45
C LYS A 9 -11.33 5.91 11.52
N SER A 10 -10.67 4.84 11.97
CA SER A 10 -9.68 4.13 11.17
C SER A 10 -10.28 3.77 9.81
N LEU A 11 -9.52 3.95 8.74
CA LEU A 11 -9.85 3.38 7.43
C LEU A 11 -10.14 1.90 7.66
N LYS A 12 -11.41 1.51 7.53
CA LYS A 12 -11.87 0.18 7.93
C LYS A 12 -11.30 -0.83 6.93
N ILE A 13 -10.33 -1.63 7.37
CA ILE A 13 -9.57 -2.71 6.68
C ILE A 13 -10.48 -3.86 6.15
N ILE A 14 -11.80 -3.66 6.11
CA ILE A 14 -12.78 -4.72 6.43
C ILE A 14 -12.97 -5.80 5.35
N SER A 15 -12.50 -5.64 4.10
CA SER A 15 -12.71 -6.67 3.07
C SER A 15 -11.54 -7.66 2.93
N MET A 16 -10.31 -7.21 3.15
CA MET A 16 -9.13 -7.98 2.75
C MET A 16 -8.70 -9.02 3.79
N ALA A 17 -8.66 -8.60 5.06
CA ALA A 17 -8.14 -9.43 6.15
C ALA A 17 -8.97 -10.70 6.35
N ALA A 18 -10.29 -10.66 6.08
CA ALA A 18 -11.18 -11.80 6.20
C ALA A 18 -10.86 -12.91 5.17
N CYS A 19 -10.52 -12.55 3.92
CA CYS A 19 -10.21 -13.53 2.87
C CYS A 19 -8.88 -14.25 3.12
N CYS A 20 -7.85 -13.54 3.60
CA CYS A 20 -6.54 -14.16 3.83
C CYS A 20 -6.40 -14.81 5.20
N ALA A 21 -7.19 -14.43 6.22
CA ALA A 21 -7.19 -15.10 7.52
C ALA A 21 -7.74 -16.54 7.43
N ALA A 22 -8.72 -16.79 6.56
CA ALA A 22 -9.26 -18.12 6.32
C ALA A 22 -8.22 -19.09 5.69
N ALA A 23 -7.25 -18.57 4.93
CA ALA A 23 -6.20 -19.40 4.35
C ALA A 23 -5.17 -19.88 5.38
N LEU A 24 -4.98 -19.15 6.49
CA LEU A 24 -4.04 -19.52 7.55
C LEU A 24 -4.54 -20.66 8.43
N VAL A 25 -5.86 -20.85 8.55
CA VAL A 25 -6.45 -21.86 9.45
C VAL A 25 -6.52 -23.27 8.87
N PHE A 26 -6.42 -23.47 7.55
CA PHE A 26 -6.43 -24.82 6.95
C PHE A 26 -5.08 -25.55 7.00
N ASN A 27 -3.99 -24.88 7.41
CA ASN A 27 -2.65 -25.48 7.54
C ASN A 27 -2.23 -25.75 9.00
N ALA A 28 -3.12 -25.58 9.97
CA ALA A 28 -2.80 -25.63 11.40
C ALA A 28 -3.29 -26.90 12.13
N CYS A 29 -3.26 -28.06 11.46
CA CYS A 29 -3.61 -29.35 12.08
C CYS A 29 -2.59 -30.46 11.74
N THR A 30 -1.33 -30.28 12.14
CA THR A 30 -0.46 -31.39 12.55
C THR A 30 0.55 -30.88 13.58
N GLU A 31 0.78 -31.67 14.63
CA GLU A 31 1.66 -31.32 15.75
C GLU A 31 3.12 -31.18 15.25
N ASN A 32 3.72 -30.01 15.51
CA ASN A 32 5.09 -29.55 15.14
C ASN A 32 5.23 -28.61 13.92
N ASP A 33 4.22 -27.83 13.53
CA ASP A 33 4.31 -27.13 12.24
C ASP A 33 4.57 -25.63 12.30
N SER A 34 5.80 -25.26 11.90
CA SER A 34 6.05 -23.98 11.25
C SER A 34 5.07 -23.82 10.07
N PRO A 35 4.55 -22.62 9.77
CA PRO A 35 3.61 -22.44 8.68
C PRO A 35 4.20 -22.99 7.37
N LYS A 36 3.54 -24.02 6.82
CA LYS A 36 3.97 -24.69 5.59
C LYS A 36 4.07 -23.67 4.46
N SER A 37 5.27 -23.49 3.93
CA SER A 37 5.50 -22.65 2.76
C SER A 37 4.92 -23.32 1.51
N LEU A 38 4.40 -22.53 0.58
CA LEU A 38 3.87 -23.04 -0.68
C LEU A 38 4.97 -23.74 -1.51
N THR A 39 4.60 -24.79 -2.25
CA THR A 39 5.46 -25.39 -3.27
C THR A 39 5.61 -24.47 -4.49
N LYS A 40 6.56 -24.77 -5.38
CA LYS A 40 6.74 -24.00 -6.63
C LYS A 40 5.49 -24.06 -7.52
N GLU A 41 4.83 -25.21 -7.55
CA GLU A 41 3.61 -25.44 -8.31
C GLU A 41 2.44 -24.65 -7.72
N GLU A 42 2.34 -24.58 -6.39
CA GLU A 42 1.34 -23.78 -5.68
C GLU A 42 1.56 -22.27 -5.88
N VAL A 43 2.81 -21.80 -5.81
CA VAL A 43 3.17 -20.41 -6.14
C VAL A 43 2.80 -20.09 -7.57
N LYS A 44 3.12 -20.97 -8.52
CA LYS A 44 2.74 -20.80 -9.93
C LYS A 44 1.22 -20.73 -10.09
N ALA A 45 0.46 -21.60 -9.45
CA ALA A 45 -1.02 -21.58 -9.52
C ALA A 45 -1.61 -20.28 -8.96
N ALA A 46 -1.09 -19.80 -7.81
CA ALA A 46 -1.50 -18.53 -7.22
C ALA A 46 -1.15 -17.34 -8.13
N PHE A 47 0.07 -17.33 -8.69
CA PHE A 47 0.51 -16.31 -9.64
C PHE A 47 -0.36 -16.29 -10.90
N GLU A 48 -0.65 -17.43 -11.52
CA GLU A 48 -1.49 -17.55 -12.71
C GLU A 48 -2.89 -16.95 -12.49
N THR A 49 -3.41 -17.03 -11.26
CA THR A 49 -4.68 -16.42 -10.88
C THR A 49 -4.63 -14.88 -10.93
N VAL A 50 -3.51 -14.29 -10.52
CA VAL A 50 -3.38 -12.82 -10.35
C VAL A 50 -2.50 -12.14 -11.40
N LYS A 51 -1.86 -12.87 -12.31
CA LYS A 51 -1.03 -12.27 -13.35
C LYS A 51 -1.86 -11.36 -14.25
N GLY A 52 -1.23 -10.29 -14.73
CA GLY A 52 -1.81 -9.36 -15.68
C GLY A 52 -1.67 -7.89 -15.30
N THR A 53 -2.26 -7.03 -16.12
CA THR A 53 -2.30 -5.58 -15.94
C THR A 53 -3.69 -5.15 -15.49
N TYR A 54 -3.72 -4.29 -14.48
CA TYR A 54 -4.92 -3.82 -13.81
C TYR A 54 -5.03 -2.32 -13.98
N LYS A 55 -6.23 -1.87 -14.36
CA LYS A 55 -6.64 -0.47 -14.24
C LYS A 55 -7.56 -0.36 -13.04
N GLY A 56 -7.13 0.39 -12.03
CA GLY A 56 -7.83 0.45 -10.76
C GLY A 56 -7.71 1.80 -10.09
N SER A 57 -7.91 1.80 -8.79
CA SER A 57 -7.85 3.01 -7.99
C SER A 57 -7.03 2.80 -6.73
N VAL A 58 -6.35 3.86 -6.29
CA VAL A 58 -5.77 3.98 -4.96
C VAL A 58 -6.70 4.83 -4.09
N ILE A 59 -7.02 4.31 -2.91
CA ILE A 59 -7.87 4.93 -1.90
C ILE A 59 -6.98 5.23 -0.69
N PHE A 60 -7.00 6.48 -0.23
CA PHE A 60 -6.13 6.94 0.85
C PHE A 60 -6.88 7.90 1.78
N PRO A 61 -6.42 8.09 3.03
CA PRO A 61 -7.06 9.02 3.95
C PRO A 61 -7.04 10.45 3.44
N ALA A 62 -8.19 11.11 3.39
CA ALA A 62 -8.30 12.52 3.05
C ALA A 62 -9.40 13.15 3.91
N THR A 63 -9.45 14.48 4.00
CA THR A 63 -10.58 15.15 4.67
C THR A 63 -11.39 15.90 3.63
N ASN A 64 -12.66 15.55 3.46
CA ASN A 64 -13.56 16.30 2.60
C ASN A 64 -14.07 17.56 3.34
N PRO A 65 -13.80 18.78 2.85
CA PRO A 65 -14.24 20.02 3.51
C PRO A 65 -15.77 20.17 3.57
N LYS A 66 -16.48 19.56 2.61
CA LYS A 66 -17.94 19.63 2.50
C LYS A 66 -18.65 18.53 3.28
N ASN A 67 -17.96 17.42 3.56
CA ASN A 67 -18.53 16.30 4.30
C ASN A 67 -17.49 15.67 5.24
N ALA A 68 -17.50 16.09 6.51
CA ALA A 68 -16.55 15.59 7.51
C ALA A 68 -16.64 14.07 7.82
N LYS A 69 -17.67 13.36 7.31
CA LYS A 69 -17.79 11.89 7.39
C LYS A 69 -17.04 11.18 6.26
N ASP A 70 -16.76 11.88 5.17
CA ASP A 70 -15.96 11.39 4.06
C ASP A 70 -14.47 11.63 4.38
N VAL A 71 -13.81 10.53 4.72
CA VAL A 71 -12.45 10.51 5.28
C VAL A 71 -11.44 9.87 4.33
N THR A 72 -11.80 9.77 3.06
CA THR A 72 -11.00 9.14 2.01
C THR A 72 -11.07 9.95 0.73
N ASP A 73 -10.05 9.83 -0.08
CA ASP A 73 -10.08 10.22 -1.48
C ASP A 73 -9.65 9.01 -2.34
N THR A 74 -9.97 9.05 -3.63
CA THR A 74 -9.72 7.98 -4.60
C THR A 74 -9.13 8.57 -5.86
N LEU A 75 -7.99 8.03 -6.29
CA LEU A 75 -7.35 8.40 -7.55
C LEU A 75 -7.11 7.17 -8.41
N ASP A 76 -7.06 7.37 -9.73
CA ASP A 76 -6.77 6.29 -10.67
C ASP A 76 -5.30 5.89 -10.60
N VAL A 77 -5.05 4.58 -10.73
CA VAL A 77 -3.72 4.00 -10.75
C VAL A 77 -3.74 2.69 -11.53
N ASN A 78 -2.61 2.32 -12.12
CA ASN A 78 -2.49 1.03 -12.80
C ASN A 78 -1.44 0.18 -12.08
N TRP A 79 -1.48 -1.13 -12.27
CA TRP A 79 -0.36 -1.98 -11.86
C TRP A 79 -0.29 -3.23 -12.71
N THR A 80 0.89 -3.82 -12.77
CA THR A 80 1.17 -5.03 -13.51
C THR A 80 1.84 -6.05 -12.59
N ILE A 81 1.28 -7.26 -12.55
CA ILE A 81 1.90 -8.43 -11.92
C ILE A 81 2.51 -9.27 -13.06
N ALA A 82 3.81 -9.07 -13.29
CA ALA A 82 4.52 -9.62 -14.44
C ALA A 82 5.17 -10.98 -14.17
N THR A 83 5.55 -11.23 -12.91
CA THR A 83 6.18 -12.48 -12.46
C THR A 83 5.61 -12.88 -11.11
N ASP A 84 5.94 -14.09 -10.66
CA ASP A 84 5.55 -14.62 -9.36
C ASP A 84 6.19 -13.90 -8.15
N SER A 85 7.15 -13.00 -8.41
CA SER A 85 7.96 -12.32 -7.39
C SER A 85 8.03 -10.80 -7.55
N VAL A 86 7.52 -10.24 -8.65
CA VAL A 86 7.57 -8.80 -8.93
C VAL A 86 6.23 -8.28 -9.46
N MET A 87 5.79 -7.21 -8.82
CA MET A 87 4.69 -6.34 -9.26
C MET A 87 5.21 -4.91 -9.42
N THR A 88 4.67 -4.18 -10.39
CA THR A 88 4.90 -2.74 -10.55
C THR A 88 3.59 -2.01 -10.41
N ILE A 89 3.50 -1.05 -9.50
CA ILE A 89 2.42 -0.06 -9.48
C ILE A 89 2.85 1.08 -10.40
N ASP A 90 2.08 1.31 -11.45
CA ASP A 90 2.37 2.28 -12.48
C ASP A 90 1.64 3.59 -12.20
N ASN A 91 2.36 4.71 -12.28
CA ASN A 91 1.79 6.05 -12.17
C ASN A 91 1.06 6.31 -10.83
N LEU A 92 1.67 5.95 -9.69
CA LEU A 92 1.13 6.27 -8.36
C LEU A 92 1.16 7.80 -8.15
N PRO A 93 0.01 8.47 -7.97
CA PRO A 93 -0.02 9.92 -7.75
C PRO A 93 0.64 10.30 -6.42
N ALA A 94 1.54 11.29 -6.44
CA ALA A 94 2.23 11.74 -5.23
C ALA A 94 1.25 12.29 -4.16
N GLN A 95 0.09 12.79 -4.59
CA GLN A 95 -1.00 13.25 -3.72
C GLN A 95 -1.49 12.14 -2.77
N ALA A 96 -1.45 10.87 -3.19
CA ALA A 96 -1.85 9.74 -2.35
C ALA A 96 -0.92 9.53 -1.14
N LEU A 97 0.32 10.05 -1.19
CA LEU A 97 1.33 9.90 -0.15
C LEU A 97 1.29 11.03 0.90
N VAL A 98 0.74 12.18 0.55
CA VAL A 98 0.64 13.38 1.41
C VAL A 98 0.04 13.10 2.79
N PRO A 99 -1.01 12.26 2.95
CA PRO A 99 -1.59 12.00 4.27
C PRO A 99 -0.63 11.29 5.25
N ALA A 100 0.46 10.70 4.76
CA ALA A 100 1.52 10.11 5.57
C ALA A 100 2.47 11.18 6.14
N ILE A 101 2.56 12.35 5.50
CA ILE A 101 3.52 13.41 5.83
C ILE A 101 2.99 14.31 6.95
N SER A 102 3.79 14.53 7.99
CA SER A 102 3.46 15.43 9.11
C SER A 102 3.64 16.90 8.78
N ASP A 103 4.68 17.21 7.99
CA ASP A 103 5.07 18.58 7.66
C ASP A 103 4.24 19.11 6.49
N GLU A 104 3.57 20.24 6.70
CA GLU A 104 2.63 20.81 5.72
C GLU A 104 3.35 21.36 4.48
N ALA A 105 4.54 21.95 4.65
CA ALA A 105 5.30 22.51 3.52
C ALA A 105 5.84 21.39 2.63
N LEU A 106 6.39 20.34 3.23
CA LEU A 106 6.83 19.13 2.55
C LEU A 106 5.63 18.44 1.85
N GLY A 107 4.52 18.29 2.55
CA GLY A 107 3.30 17.67 1.99
C GLY A 107 2.77 18.43 0.77
N LYS A 108 2.74 19.77 0.82
CA LYS A 108 2.34 20.62 -0.32
C LYS A 108 3.29 20.49 -1.50
N ALA A 109 4.61 20.51 -1.26
CA ALA A 109 5.61 20.34 -2.31
C ALA A 109 5.57 18.95 -2.94
N LEU A 110 5.36 17.90 -2.13
CA LEU A 110 5.17 16.52 -2.60
C LEU A 110 3.92 16.38 -3.47
N ALA A 111 2.81 17.03 -3.09
CA ALA A 111 1.56 16.99 -3.84
C ALA A 111 1.66 17.56 -5.26
N GLN A 112 2.69 18.35 -5.55
CA GLN A 112 2.95 18.94 -6.87
C GLN A 112 3.88 18.07 -7.74
N GLN A 113 4.46 17.02 -7.16
CA GLN A 113 5.36 16.14 -7.90
C GLN A 113 4.59 15.25 -8.87
N GLN A 114 5.28 14.85 -9.94
CA GLN A 114 4.75 13.92 -10.90
C GLN A 114 4.51 12.55 -10.25
N ALA A 115 3.51 11.83 -10.77
CA ALA A 115 3.28 10.45 -10.39
C ALA A 115 4.50 9.58 -10.75
N GLN A 116 4.75 8.54 -9.95
CA GLN A 116 5.91 7.65 -10.14
C GLN A 116 5.49 6.19 -10.16
N SER A 117 6.25 5.37 -10.88
CA SER A 117 6.11 3.91 -10.82
C SER A 117 6.86 3.35 -9.61
N MET A 118 6.25 2.39 -8.92
CA MET A 118 6.78 1.75 -7.73
C MET A 118 6.94 0.24 -7.96
N LYS A 119 8.19 -0.22 -7.94
CA LYS A 119 8.49 -1.66 -7.94
C LYS A 119 8.19 -2.25 -6.57
N CYS A 120 7.50 -3.39 -6.55
CA CYS A 120 7.18 -4.16 -5.36
C CYS A 120 7.68 -5.60 -5.54
N TYR A 121 8.35 -6.16 -4.54
CA TYR A 121 8.55 -7.61 -4.46
C TYR A 121 7.33 -8.24 -3.82
N ILE A 122 6.88 -9.37 -4.34
CA ILE A 122 5.72 -10.09 -3.83
C ILE A 122 6.09 -11.53 -3.47
N GLY A 123 5.35 -12.12 -2.53
CA GLY A 123 5.52 -13.52 -2.15
C GLY A 123 4.18 -14.15 -1.77
N PHE A 124 3.79 -15.20 -2.48
CA PHE A 124 2.52 -15.90 -2.27
C PHE A 124 2.57 -16.79 -1.03
N TYR A 125 1.49 -16.77 -0.25
CA TYR A 125 1.31 -17.62 0.93
C TYR A 125 -0.03 -18.36 0.97
N SER A 126 -0.89 -18.14 -0.04
CA SER A 126 -2.15 -18.86 -0.23
C SER A 126 -2.48 -18.97 -1.71
N VAL A 127 -3.06 -20.10 -2.13
CA VAL A 127 -3.46 -20.37 -3.52
C VAL A 127 -4.93 -20.03 -3.77
N SER A 128 -5.83 -20.33 -2.83
CA SER A 128 -7.27 -20.10 -2.96
C SER A 128 -7.89 -19.64 -1.63
N PRO A 129 -8.18 -18.34 -1.46
CA PRO A 129 -7.89 -17.25 -2.41
C PRO A 129 -6.38 -17.03 -2.59
N ALA A 130 -5.96 -16.55 -3.76
CA ALA A 130 -4.58 -16.17 -3.97
C ALA A 130 -4.25 -14.95 -3.10
N CYS A 131 -3.36 -15.13 -2.11
CA CYS A 131 -2.89 -14.06 -1.24
C CYS A 131 -1.36 -13.96 -1.27
N PHE A 132 -0.84 -12.74 -1.21
CA PHE A 132 0.60 -12.46 -1.27
C PHE A 132 1.00 -11.28 -0.38
N LEU A 133 2.20 -11.36 0.20
CA LEU A 133 2.84 -10.24 0.87
C LEU A 133 3.39 -9.27 -0.19
N ILE A 134 3.43 -7.98 0.16
CA ILE A 134 3.92 -6.92 -0.72
C ILE A 134 5.05 -6.16 -0.02
N ASN A 135 6.19 -6.05 -0.69
CA ASN A 135 7.39 -5.36 -0.24
C ASN A 135 7.75 -4.24 -1.22
N PRO A 136 7.22 -3.02 -1.02
CA PRO A 136 7.45 -1.91 -1.94
C PRO A 136 8.86 -1.35 -1.81
N LYS A 137 9.45 -0.92 -2.92
CA LYS A 137 10.59 0.01 -2.89
C LYS A 137 10.10 1.41 -2.49
N GLY A 138 10.98 2.18 -1.85
CA GLY A 138 10.72 3.59 -1.59
C GLY A 138 10.63 4.40 -2.88
N LEU A 139 9.84 5.48 -2.86
CA LEU A 139 9.71 6.42 -3.97
C LEU A 139 10.54 7.66 -3.68
N THR A 140 11.38 8.05 -4.63
CA THR A 140 12.34 9.16 -4.48
C THR A 140 11.89 10.34 -5.33
N TYR A 141 11.75 11.49 -4.69
CA TYR A 141 11.35 12.74 -5.29
C TYR A 141 12.43 13.79 -5.03
N LYS A 142 12.73 14.61 -6.03
CA LYS A 142 13.73 15.67 -5.92
C LYS A 142 13.06 17.02 -6.06
N PHE A 143 13.04 17.81 -4.99
CA PHE A 143 12.44 19.14 -5.00
C PHE A 143 12.93 19.99 -3.84
N ALA A 144 12.75 21.31 -3.96
CA ALA A 144 12.95 22.25 -2.86
C ALA A 144 11.66 22.45 -2.05
N TYR A 145 11.78 22.60 -0.74
CA TYR A 145 10.66 22.91 0.15
C TYR A 145 11.14 23.66 1.41
N GLY A 146 10.22 24.37 2.06
CA GLY A 146 10.56 25.23 3.20
C GLY A 146 11.11 26.60 2.78
N THR A 147 11.79 27.28 3.70
CA THR A 147 12.36 28.62 3.46
C THR A 147 13.69 28.58 2.73
N GLU A 148 14.34 27.42 2.72
CA GLU A 148 15.59 27.19 1.99
C GLU A 148 15.26 26.83 0.55
N LYS A 149 15.85 27.54 -0.43
CA LYS A 149 15.70 27.23 -1.87
C LYS A 149 16.55 26.02 -2.30
N LYS A 150 16.82 25.10 -1.40
CA LYS A 150 17.70 23.95 -1.61
C LYS A 150 16.87 22.75 -2.05
N GLU A 151 17.32 22.07 -3.10
CA GLU A 151 16.76 20.78 -3.47
C GLU A 151 17.18 19.68 -2.50
N HIS A 152 16.23 18.80 -2.19
CA HIS A 152 16.44 17.62 -1.36
C HIS A 152 15.99 16.36 -2.08
N ASP A 153 16.69 15.26 -1.79
CA ASP A 153 16.22 13.92 -2.16
C ASP A 153 15.27 13.43 -1.06
N VAL A 154 13.98 13.45 -1.37
CA VAL A 154 12.89 13.03 -0.47
C VAL A 154 12.45 11.62 -0.82
N VAL A 155 12.65 10.66 0.08
CA VAL A 155 12.20 9.28 -0.10
C VAL A 155 11.00 8.99 0.80
N VAL A 156 9.86 8.62 0.21
CA VAL A 156 8.75 8.02 0.96
C VAL A 156 8.99 6.51 1.03
N ALA A 157 9.15 6.00 2.25
CA ALA A 157 9.44 4.60 2.53
C ALA A 157 8.19 3.87 3.06
N PHE A 158 8.13 2.57 2.77
CA PHE A 158 7.00 1.72 3.07
C PHE A 158 7.40 0.57 4.00
N TYR A 159 6.45 0.05 4.77
CA TYR A 159 6.69 -1.16 5.55
C TYR A 159 6.80 -2.39 4.65
N VAL A 160 7.87 -3.14 4.90
CA VAL A 160 8.19 -4.43 4.28
C VAL A 160 8.05 -5.54 5.32
N ASN A 161 7.77 -6.76 4.87
CA ASN A 161 7.52 -7.94 5.72
C ASN A 161 6.48 -7.65 6.81
N ASN A 162 5.44 -6.89 6.44
CA ASN A 162 4.44 -6.37 7.36
C ASN A 162 3.05 -6.93 7.00
N SER A 163 2.30 -7.36 8.02
CA SER A 163 0.94 -7.89 7.85
C SER A 163 -0.09 -6.85 7.36
N GLY A 164 0.29 -5.57 7.29
CA GLY A 164 -0.46 -4.50 6.65
C GLY A 164 -0.14 -4.28 5.18
N SER A 165 0.88 -4.94 4.62
CA SER A 165 1.26 -4.81 3.20
C SER A 165 1.02 -6.15 2.47
N LEU A 166 -0.19 -6.33 1.94
CA LEU A 166 -0.63 -7.60 1.32
C LEU A 166 -1.64 -7.39 0.19
N GLY A 167 -1.78 -8.39 -0.66
CA GLY A 167 -2.78 -8.46 -1.72
C GLY A 167 -3.60 -9.74 -1.65
N ALA A 168 -4.86 -9.66 -2.08
CA ALA A 168 -5.76 -10.79 -2.16
C ALA A 168 -6.65 -10.70 -3.40
N TYR A 169 -6.82 -11.83 -4.09
CA TYR A 169 -7.75 -11.94 -5.20
C TYR A 169 -9.03 -12.66 -4.78
N ASN A 170 -10.16 -12.03 -5.02
CA ASN A 170 -11.48 -12.61 -4.85
C ASN A 170 -12.02 -13.05 -6.22
N ALA A 171 -12.11 -14.37 -6.42
CA ALA A 171 -12.56 -14.96 -7.67
C ALA A 171 -14.06 -14.71 -7.95
N THR A 172 -14.89 -14.64 -6.92
CA THR A 172 -16.34 -14.44 -7.03
C THR A 172 -16.69 -13.12 -7.69
N ASN A 173 -16.03 -12.03 -7.28
CA ASN A 173 -16.25 -10.70 -7.85
C ASN A 173 -15.15 -10.26 -8.82
N LYS A 174 -14.20 -11.15 -9.12
CA LYS A 174 -13.00 -10.91 -9.94
C LYS A 174 -12.19 -9.69 -9.50
N THR A 175 -12.20 -9.35 -8.21
CA THR A 175 -11.48 -8.18 -7.70
C THR A 175 -10.12 -8.56 -7.13
N LEU A 176 -9.09 -7.80 -7.52
CA LEU A 176 -7.82 -7.76 -6.82
C LEU A 176 -7.84 -6.55 -5.91
N GLN A 177 -7.64 -6.79 -4.62
CA GLN A 177 -7.44 -5.73 -3.64
C GLN A 177 -6.01 -5.82 -3.11
N MET A 178 -5.37 -4.68 -2.85
CA MET A 178 -4.09 -4.64 -2.14
C MET A 178 -4.07 -3.56 -1.07
N GLN A 179 -3.20 -3.70 -0.07
CA GLN A 179 -2.85 -2.65 0.87
C GLN A 179 -1.33 -2.52 0.91
N ILE A 180 -0.84 -1.29 0.98
CA ILE A 180 0.56 -0.95 1.26
C ILE A 180 0.57 0.12 2.35
N VAL A 181 1.53 0.08 3.26
CA VAL A 181 1.62 1.05 4.36
C VAL A 181 2.84 1.95 4.20
N ALA A 182 2.60 3.25 4.00
CA ALA A 182 3.64 4.27 4.09
C ALA A 182 4.03 4.46 5.57
N GLY A 183 5.33 4.41 5.87
CA GLY A 183 5.83 4.32 7.25
C GLY A 183 7.11 5.09 7.54
N GLY A 184 7.75 5.70 6.54
CA GLY A 184 8.94 6.51 6.76
C GLY A 184 9.14 7.59 5.70
N VAL A 185 9.92 8.61 6.07
CA VAL A 185 10.39 9.66 5.18
C VAL A 185 11.89 9.80 5.39
N TYR A 186 12.66 9.79 4.31
CA TYR A 186 14.09 10.10 4.34
C TYR A 186 14.33 11.40 3.59
N ILE A 187 15.23 12.23 4.09
CA ILE A 187 15.70 13.46 3.45
C ILE A 187 17.20 13.33 3.32
N ASP A 188 17.72 13.42 2.09
CA ASP A 188 19.14 13.29 1.76
C ASP A 188 19.77 12.02 2.39
N GLY A 189 19.05 10.90 2.29
CA GLY A 189 19.46 9.59 2.81
C GLY A 189 19.29 9.39 4.32
N LYS A 190 18.80 10.38 5.07
CA LYS A 190 18.61 10.29 6.53
C LYS A 190 17.14 10.14 6.90
N LEU A 191 16.83 9.14 7.73
CA LEU A 191 15.48 8.93 8.26
C LEU A 191 15.04 10.13 9.08
N GLN A 192 13.83 10.63 8.81
CA GLN A 192 13.20 11.73 9.51
C GLN A 192 11.98 11.24 10.30
N PRO A 193 12.17 10.75 11.54
CA PRO A 193 11.10 10.08 12.30
C PRO A 193 9.92 11.00 12.66
N ARG A 194 10.12 12.33 12.62
CA ARG A 194 9.07 13.32 12.90
C ARG A 194 8.24 13.71 11.68
N LEU A 195 8.70 13.37 10.48
CA LEU A 195 8.03 13.72 9.22
C LEU A 195 6.95 12.71 8.80
N ILE A 196 6.86 11.56 9.48
CA ILE A 196 5.74 10.63 9.33
C ILE A 196 4.69 10.90 10.41
N LYS A 197 3.44 11.15 10.01
CA LYS A 197 2.35 11.49 10.95
C LYS A 197 1.88 10.28 11.73
N LYS A 198 1.74 9.18 10.99
CA LYS A 198 1.40 7.83 11.43
C LYS A 198 1.61 6.90 10.25
N ALA A 199 1.68 5.60 10.51
CA ALA A 199 1.58 4.60 9.46
C ALA A 199 0.26 4.80 8.69
N THR A 200 0.36 5.01 7.38
CA THR A 200 -0.78 5.38 6.53
C THR A 200 -1.00 4.31 5.47
N PRO A 201 -2.18 3.63 5.47
CA PRO A 201 -2.50 2.65 4.45
C PRO A 201 -2.91 3.33 3.14
N LEU A 202 -2.41 2.78 2.04
CA LEU A 202 -2.88 2.99 0.68
C LEU A 202 -3.59 1.71 0.26
N LEU A 203 -4.88 1.81 -0.09
CA LEU A 203 -5.69 0.68 -0.53
C LEU A 203 -5.81 0.71 -2.04
N PHE A 204 -5.52 -0.40 -2.70
CA PHE A 204 -5.65 -0.55 -4.15
C PHE A 204 -6.80 -1.49 -4.45
N LYS A 205 -7.59 -1.17 -5.47
CA LYS A 205 -8.69 -2.03 -5.92
C LYS A 205 -8.87 -1.97 -7.43
N ALA A 206 -8.94 -3.13 -8.06
CA ALA A 206 -9.30 -3.26 -9.47
C ALA A 206 -10.14 -4.52 -9.68
N THR A 207 -10.96 -4.49 -10.73
CA THR A 207 -11.63 -5.69 -11.25
C THR A 207 -10.81 -6.22 -12.43
N LYS A 208 -10.45 -7.50 -12.39
CA LYS A 208 -9.81 -8.20 -13.52
C LYS A 208 -10.85 -8.32 -14.64
N LYS A 209 -10.54 -7.76 -15.81
CA LYS A 209 -11.37 -7.88 -17.01
C LYS A 209 -11.27 -9.29 -17.59
#